data_AF-A0A1X7T2R7-F1
#
_entry.id   AF-A0A1X7T2R7-F1
#
_cell.length_a   1.000
_cell.length_b   1.000
_cell.length_c   1.000
_cell.angle_alpha   90.00
_cell.angle_beta   90.00
_cell.angle_gamma   90.00
#
_symmetry.space_group_name_H-M   'P 1'
#
loop_
_entity.id
_entity.type
_entity.pdbx_description
1 polymer ?
#
loop_
_entity_poly.entity_id
_entity_poly.type
_entity_poly.pdbx_seq_one_letter_code
_entity_poly.pdbx_strand_id
1 'polypeptide(L)'
;MIQSKMESTTELTEEDEVELELRLSHFENLMDTRPVLLSSVLLRQNPHNVHEWHKRVALFEGRPSDIIKTFTEAVQAVNIEQAVGKPHTLWTAFAMFYETNNQLPE
;
A
#
# COMPACT_ATOMS: atom_id res chain seq x y z
N MET A 1 -28.18 13.12 -37.74
CA MET A 1 -28.37 13.88 -36.48
C MET A 1 -27.57 13.35 -35.29
N ILE A 2 -26.68 12.36 -35.46
CA ILE A 2 -25.84 11.85 -34.35
C ILE A 2 -24.42 12.46 -34.38
N GLN A 3 -23.92 12.90 -35.53
CA GLN A 3 -22.59 13.52 -35.64
C GLN A 3 -22.48 14.89 -34.96
N SER A 4 -23.51 15.75 -35.02
CA SER A 4 -23.47 17.09 -34.40
C SER A 4 -23.51 17.10 -32.87
N LYS A 5 -23.64 15.94 -32.21
CA LYS A 5 -23.60 15.85 -30.75
C LYS A 5 -22.22 15.45 -30.21
N MET A 6 -21.29 15.07 -31.09
CA MET A 6 -19.89 14.81 -30.75
C MET A 6 -18.98 16.03 -30.97
N GLU A 7 -19.48 17.08 -31.63
CA GLU A 7 -18.74 18.33 -31.88
C GLU A 7 -19.04 19.44 -30.86
N SER A 8 -19.93 19.21 -29.89
CA SER A 8 -20.01 20.05 -28.70
C SER A 8 -19.00 19.55 -27.67
N THR A 9 -17.72 19.49 -28.05
CA THR A 9 -16.64 19.63 -27.06
C THR A 9 -16.75 21.06 -26.59
N THR A 10 -17.61 21.28 -25.58
CA THR A 10 -17.71 22.52 -24.82
C THR A 10 -16.29 23.01 -24.61
N GLU A 11 -15.96 24.21 -25.07
CA GLU A 11 -14.67 24.84 -24.78
C GLU A 11 -14.52 24.81 -23.26
N LEU A 12 -13.67 23.91 -22.75
CA LEU A 12 -13.40 23.80 -21.33
C LEU A 12 -12.76 25.12 -20.93
N THR A 13 -13.34 25.79 -19.94
CA THR A 13 -12.71 26.99 -19.41
C THR A 13 -11.45 26.58 -18.65
N GLU A 14 -10.49 27.50 -18.48
CA GLU A 14 -9.30 27.24 -17.65
C GLU A 14 -9.68 26.78 -16.23
N GLU A 15 -10.82 27.25 -15.70
CA GLU A 15 -11.36 26.80 -14.41
C GLU A 15 -11.85 25.33 -14.45
N ASP A 16 -12.49 24.90 -15.54
CA ASP A 16 -12.93 23.51 -15.73
C ASP A 16 -11.73 22.56 -15.88
N GLU A 17 -10.65 23.00 -16.53
CA GLU A 17 -9.41 22.23 -16.66
C GLU A 17 -8.72 22.02 -15.31
N VAL A 18 -8.62 23.07 -14.50
CA VAL A 18 -8.06 23.00 -13.14
C VAL A 18 -8.90 22.10 -12.23
N GLU A 19 -10.23 22.20 -12.31
CA GLU A 19 -11.11 21.31 -11.53
C GLU A 19 -10.95 19.84 -11.96
N LEU A 20 -10.84 19.60 -13.26
CA LEU A 20 -10.61 18.25 -13.79
C LEU A 20 -9.27 17.69 -13.29
N GLU A 21 -8.18 18.47 -13.36
CA GLU A 21 -6.87 18.06 -12.88
C GLU A 21 -6.89 17.74 -11.39
N LEU A 22 -7.56 18.55 -10.57
CA LEU A 22 -7.73 18.28 -9.13
C LEU A 22 -8.48 16.98 -8.88
N ARG A 23 -9.57 16.72 -9.63
CA ARG A 23 -10.33 15.47 -9.51
C ARG A 23 -9.52 14.25 -9.94
N LEU A 24 -8.72 14.38 -11.00
CA LEU A 24 -7.82 13.32 -11.46
C LEU A 24 -6.74 13.03 -10.42
N SER A 25 -6.10 14.07 -9.86
CA SER A 25 -5.11 13.93 -8.79
C SER A 25 -5.67 13.21 -7.56
N HIS A 26 -6.89 13.56 -7.13
CA HIS A 26 -7.57 12.85 -6.05
C HIS A 26 -7.87 11.38 -6.41
N PHE A 27 -8.30 11.12 -7.63
CA PHE A 27 -8.58 9.77 -8.09
C PHE A 27 -7.32 8.91 -8.13
N GLU A 28 -6.21 9.42 -8.65
CA GLU A 28 -4.91 8.75 -8.68
C GLU A 28 -4.46 8.38 -7.27
N ASN A 29 -4.54 9.32 -6.31
CA ASN A 29 -4.23 9.03 -4.91
C ASN A 29 -5.12 7.91 -4.31
N LEU A 30 -6.41 7.87 -4.67
CA LEU A 30 -7.30 6.76 -4.26
C LEU A 30 -6.93 5.43 -4.92
N MET A 31 -6.47 5.45 -6.17
CA MET A 31 -5.98 4.25 -6.85
C MET A 31 -4.71 3.73 -6.18
N ASP A 32 -3.78 4.61 -5.83
CA ASP A 32 -2.50 4.28 -5.20
C ASP A 32 -2.68 3.74 -3.78
N THR A 33 -3.68 4.24 -3.05
CA THR A 33 -3.97 3.79 -1.67
C THR A 33 -4.77 2.50 -1.59
N ARG A 34 -5.46 2.10 -2.66
CA ARG A 34 -6.31 0.89 -2.72
C ARG A 34 -5.60 -0.39 -2.24
N PRO A 35 -4.36 -0.73 -2.67
CA PRO A 35 -3.69 -1.96 -2.26
C PRO A 35 -3.45 -2.01 -0.74
N VAL A 36 -3.10 -0.86 -0.14
CA VAL A 36 -2.85 -0.75 1.31
C VAL A 36 -4.13 -0.92 2.11
N LEU A 37 -5.24 -0.36 1.62
CA LEU A 37 -6.56 -0.53 2.25
C LEU A 37 -7.02 -1.99 2.18
N LEU A 38 -6.85 -2.65 1.03
CA LEU A 38 -7.18 -4.07 0.88
C LEU A 38 -6.37 -4.93 1.84
N SER A 39 -5.05 -4.70 1.91
CA SER A 39 -4.18 -5.37 2.90
C SER A 39 -4.68 -5.15 4.33
N SER A 40 -5.13 -3.95 4.67
CA SER A 40 -5.67 -3.64 5.99
C SER A 40 -6.95 -4.42 6.32
N VAL A 41 -7.82 -4.67 5.33
CA VAL A 41 -9.03 -5.49 5.51
C VAL A 41 -8.64 -6.95 5.74
N LEU A 42 -7.71 -7.50 4.94
CA LEU A 42 -7.27 -8.89 5.07
C LEU A 42 -6.62 -9.17 6.44
N LEU A 43 -5.81 -8.24 6.93
CA LEU A 43 -5.18 -8.37 8.24
C LEU A 43 -6.17 -8.21 9.40
N ARG A 44 -7.26 -7.46 9.23
CA ARG A 44 -8.36 -7.43 10.22
C ARG A 44 -9.15 -8.72 10.26
N GLN A 45 -9.28 -9.42 9.13
CA GLN A 45 -9.92 -10.73 9.08
C GLN A 45 -9.07 -11.82 9.75
N ASN A 46 -7.76 -11.83 9.46
CA ASN A 46 -6.83 -12.75 10.08
C ASN A 46 -5.49 -12.05 10.37
N PRO A 47 -5.30 -11.52 11.60
CA PRO A 47 -4.07 -10.83 11.98
C PRO A 47 -2.88 -11.78 12.12
N HIS A 48 -3.10 -13.10 12.19
CA HIS A 48 -2.05 -14.10 12.35
C HIS A 48 -1.56 -14.67 11.00
N ASN A 49 -2.05 -14.14 9.88
CA ASN A 49 -1.59 -14.55 8.55
C ASN A 49 -0.27 -13.84 8.19
N VAL A 50 0.82 -14.59 8.30
CA VAL A 50 2.17 -14.09 8.05
C VAL A 50 2.38 -13.69 6.59
N HIS A 51 1.70 -14.36 5.66
CA HIS A 51 1.87 -14.09 4.23
C HIS A 51 1.29 -12.73 3.83
N GLU A 52 0.17 -12.34 4.42
CA GLU A 52 -0.44 -11.02 4.20
C GLU A 52 0.41 -9.88 4.81
N TRP A 53 1.09 -10.14 5.92
CA TRP A 53 2.07 -9.18 6.47
C TRP A 53 3.25 -8.95 5.52
N HIS A 54 3.81 -10.00 4.91
CA HIS A 54 4.87 -9.87 3.91
C HIS A 54 4.41 -9.10 2.67
N LYS A 55 3.20 -9.39 2.16
CA LYS A 55 2.62 -8.63 1.04
C LYS A 55 2.46 -7.15 1.39
N ARG A 56 2.03 -6.83 2.62
CA ARG A 56 1.91 -5.44 3.08
C ARG A 56 3.25 -4.72 3.08
N VAL A 57 4.32 -5.39 3.52
CA VAL A 57 5.68 -4.82 3.50
C VAL A 57 6.12 -4.48 2.07
N ALA A 58 5.85 -5.36 1.10
CA ALA A 58 6.15 -5.10 -0.31
C ALA A 58 5.40 -3.86 -0.87
N LEU A 59 4.21 -3.54 -0.35
CA LEU A 59 3.48 -2.31 -0.75
C LEU A 59 4.13 -1.02 -0.24
N PHE A 60 5.01 -1.11 0.76
CA PHE A 60 5.71 0.03 1.34
C PHE A 60 7.16 0.17 0.84
N GLU A 61 7.52 -0.52 -0.24
CA GLU A 61 8.82 -0.36 -0.91
C GLU A 61 9.13 1.13 -1.17
N GLY A 62 10.37 1.55 -0.86
CA GLY A 62 10.80 2.95 -0.93
C GLY A 62 10.42 3.83 0.27
N ARG A 63 9.60 3.33 1.21
CA ARG A 63 9.22 4.04 2.45
C ARG A 63 9.71 3.28 3.70
N PRO A 64 10.96 3.46 4.11
CA PRO A 64 11.58 2.65 5.17
C PRO A 64 10.89 2.80 6.53
N SER A 65 10.36 3.99 6.85
CA SER A 65 9.60 4.23 8.09
C SER A 65 8.33 3.37 8.17
N ASP A 66 7.61 3.25 7.06
CA ASP A 66 6.36 2.48 6.98
C ASP A 66 6.62 0.98 7.04
N ILE A 67 7.74 0.52 6.45
CA ILE A 67 8.20 -0.87 6.53
C ILE A 67 8.50 -1.25 7.98
N ILE A 68 9.29 -0.45 8.70
CA ILE A 68 9.63 -0.72 10.11
C ILE A 68 8.37 -0.76 10.98
N LYS A 69 7.46 0.21 10.78
CA LYS A 69 6.18 0.25 11.49
C LYS A 69 5.36 -1.02 11.23
N THR A 70 5.26 -1.43 9.97
CA THR A 70 4.52 -2.63 9.57
C THR A 70 5.10 -3.90 10.19
N PHE A 71 6.42 -4.08 10.20
CA PHE A 71 7.04 -5.23 10.85
C PHE A 71 6.84 -5.22 12.37
N THR A 72 6.91 -4.04 13.00
CA THR A 72 6.67 -3.90 14.44
C THR A 72 5.23 -4.30 14.79
N GLU A 73 4.25 -3.83 14.01
CA GLU A 73 2.84 -4.23 14.15
C GLU A 73 2.66 -5.73 13.91
N ALA A 74 3.31 -6.30 12.89
CA ALA A 74 3.23 -7.72 12.57
C ALA A 74 3.70 -8.61 13.73
N VAL A 75 4.85 -8.28 14.33
CA VAL A 75 5.41 -9.02 15.46
C VAL A 75 4.51 -8.94 16.69
N GLN A 76 3.85 -7.80 16.91
CA GLN A 76 2.91 -7.63 18.03
C GLN A 76 1.57 -8.36 17.80
N ALA A 77 1.10 -8.45 16.55
CA ALA A 77 -0.20 -9.01 16.22
C ALA A 77 -0.19 -10.54 16.02
N VAL A 78 0.92 -11.12 15.56
CA VAL A 78 1.00 -12.55 15.22
C VAL A 78 1.28 -13.39 16.48
N ASN A 79 0.31 -14.21 16.87
CA ASN A 79 0.53 -15.28 17.84
C ASN A 79 1.08 -16.52 17.11
N ILE A 80 2.19 -17.07 17.62
CA ILE A 80 2.88 -18.23 17.04
C ILE A 80 1.95 -19.46 16.96
N GLU A 81 1.10 -19.68 17.96
CA GLU A 81 0.21 -20.86 18.02
C GLU A 81 -0.93 -20.80 16.99
N GLN A 82 -1.33 -19.59 16.59
CA GLN A 82 -2.45 -19.34 15.68
C GLN A 82 -1.98 -18.93 14.28
N ALA A 83 -0.67 -18.90 14.06
CA ALA A 83 -0.10 -18.35 12.85
C ALA A 83 -0.41 -19.23 11.64
N VAL A 84 -0.88 -18.57 10.58
CA VAL A 84 -1.00 -19.18 9.25
C VAL A 84 0.25 -18.82 8.48
N GLY A 85 1.13 -19.81 8.28
CA GLY A 85 2.43 -19.66 7.63
C GLY A 85 3.59 -19.90 8.59
N LYS A 86 4.73 -19.25 8.32
CA LYS A 86 5.98 -19.44 9.07
C LYS A 86 6.35 -18.15 9.83
N PRO A 87 6.04 -18.01 11.13
CA PRO A 87 6.27 -16.76 11.89
C PRO A 87 7.71 -16.26 11.86
N HIS A 88 8.69 -17.17 11.91
CA HIS A 88 10.12 -16.81 11.88
C HIS A 88 10.52 -16.01 10.64
N THR A 89 9.78 -16.16 9.53
CA THR A 89 10.07 -15.42 8.29
C THR A 89 9.89 -13.91 8.45
N LEU A 90 9.03 -13.44 9.37
CA LEU A 90 8.91 -12.01 9.67
C LEU A 90 10.23 -11.46 10.23
N TRP A 91 10.84 -12.18 11.17
CA TRP A 91 12.13 -11.82 11.76
C TRP A 91 13.27 -11.92 10.75
N THR A 92 13.30 -12.98 9.93
CA THR A 92 14.31 -13.11 8.88
C THR A 92 14.22 -11.99 7.85
N ALA A 93 13.01 -11.65 7.39
CA ALA A 93 12.81 -10.55 6.44
C ALA A 93 13.14 -9.19 7.06
N PHE A 94 12.81 -8.99 8.34
CA PHE A 94 13.19 -7.77 9.06
C PHE A 94 14.71 -7.64 9.20
N ALA A 95 15.42 -8.72 9.54
CA ALA A 95 16.88 -8.71 9.60
C ALA A 95 17.52 -8.42 8.22
N MET A 96 17.03 -9.08 7.16
CA MET A 96 17.47 -8.85 5.78
C MET A 96 17.25 -7.40 5.33
N PHE A 97 16.18 -6.75 5.81
CA PHE A 97 15.94 -5.34 5.56
C PHE A 97 17.02 -4.44 6.20
N TYR A 98 17.45 -4.70 7.44
CA TYR A 98 18.56 -3.94 8.04
C TYR A 98 19.91 -4.22 7.40
N GLU A 99 20.15 -5.47 7.00
CA GLU A 99 21.36 -5.87 6.28
C GLU A 99 21.48 -5.15 4.94
N THR A 100 20.41 -5.14 4.14
CA THR A 100 20.38 -4.47 2.82
C THR A 100 20.58 -2.96 2.93
N ASN A 101 20.13 -2.36 4.04
CA ASN A 101 20.28 -0.93 4.29
C ASN A 101 21.62 -0.56 4.98
N ASN A 102 22.55 -1.50 5.16
CA ASN A 102 23.82 -1.31 5.87
C ASN A 102 23.66 -0.68 7.27
N GLN A 103 22.59 -1.05 7.98
CA GLN A 103 22.29 -0.53 9.32
C GLN A 103 22.74 -1.48 10.43
N LEU A 104 23.58 -2.46 10.10
CA LEU A 104 24.15 -3.38 11.09
C LEU A 104 25.29 -2.69 11.84
N PRO A 105 25.34 -2.80 13.18
CA PRO A 105 26.53 -2.40 13.93
C PRO A 105 27.72 -3.26 13.50
N GLU A 106 28.90 -2.65 13.37
CA GLU A 106 30.18 -3.37 13.18
C GLU A 106 30.49 -4.35 14.32
#